data_AF-A0A6F9BWS1-F1
#
_entry.id   AF-A0A6F9BWS1-F1
#
_cell.length_a   1.000
_cell.length_b   1.000
_cell.length_c   1.000
_cell.angle_alpha   90.00
_cell.angle_beta   90.00
_cell.angle_gamma   90.00
#
_symmetry.space_group_name_H-M   'P 1'
#
loop_
_entity.id
_entity.type
_entity.pdbx_description
1 polymer ?
#
loop_
_entity_poly.entity_id
_entity_poly.type
_entity_poly.pdbx_seq_one_letter_code
_entity_poly.pdbx_strand_id
1 'polypeptide(L)'
;SLPSFGPYLLEKKKVLADYKKAVRDYGEKTTVVEANGTRTYTPKRPVPAVKDVIARALKHIGAYGELNNTEQVKALIDEEMCINCGKCYMTCNDSGYQAILFDPETHFPIVNDSCTGCTLCLSVCPIIDCIKMVTRTTPYVPKRGLPQAVMPVC
;
A
#
# COMPACT_ATOMS: atom_id res chain seq x y z
N SER A 1 7.17 12.22 5.74
CA SER A 1 5.87 12.28 6.40
C SER A 1 6.09 12.47 7.89
N LEU A 2 5.21 13.16 8.62
CA LEU A 2 5.33 13.34 10.07
C LEU A 2 4.32 12.43 10.80
N PRO A 3 4.74 11.63 11.79
CA PRO A 3 3.82 10.82 12.60
C PRO A 3 2.79 11.67 13.34
N SER A 4 1.65 11.07 13.66
CA SER A 4 0.54 11.77 14.32
C SER A 4 0.62 11.73 15.86
N PHE A 5 1.83 11.77 16.43
CA PHE A 5 2.03 11.78 17.89
C PHE A 5 3.23 12.65 18.31
N GLY A 6 3.31 12.96 19.62
CA GLY A 6 4.48 13.63 20.22
C GLY A 6 4.82 15.00 19.59
N PRO A 7 6.12 15.32 19.43
CA PRO A 7 6.55 16.59 18.82
C PRO A 7 6.15 16.71 17.34
N TYR A 8 6.13 15.59 16.62
CA TYR A 8 5.77 15.53 15.20
C TYR A 8 4.33 15.98 14.95
N LEU A 9 3.40 15.67 15.87
CA LEU A 9 2.03 16.15 15.79
C LEU A 9 1.92 17.68 15.91
N LEU A 10 2.75 18.29 16.77
CA LEU A 10 2.79 19.75 16.92
C LEU A 10 3.31 20.41 15.64
N GLU A 11 4.37 19.85 15.06
CA GLU A 11 4.92 20.29 13.78
C GLU A 11 3.90 20.14 12.65
N LYS A 12 3.22 19.00 12.55
CA LYS A 12 2.15 18.76 11.56
C LYS A 12 1.02 19.78 11.71
N LYS A 13 0.60 20.08 12.94
CA LYS A 13 -0.40 21.12 13.24
C LYS A 13 0.07 22.52 12.84
N LYS A 14 1.34 22.85 13.09
CA LYS A 14 1.94 24.13 12.70
C LYS A 14 1.94 24.31 11.18
N VAL A 15 2.44 23.31 10.45
CA VAL A 15 2.43 23.31 8.97
C VAL A 15 1.02 23.45 8.41
N LEU A 16 0.04 22.74 8.98
CA LEU A 16 -1.37 22.87 8.58
C LEU A 16 -1.95 24.26 8.87
N ALA A 17 -1.59 24.88 10.00
CA ALA A 17 -2.02 26.23 10.35
C ALA A 17 -1.44 27.27 9.40
N ASP A 18 -0.14 27.16 9.08
CA ASP A 18 0.55 28.04 8.14
C ASP A 18 -0.03 27.90 6.72
N TYR A 19 -0.30 26.66 6.28
CA TYR A 19 -0.97 26.39 5.01
C TYR A 19 -2.37 27.03 4.95
N LYS A 20 -3.20 26.85 5.99
CA LYS A 20 -4.54 27.46 6.05
C LYS A 20 -4.49 28.98 6.05
N LYS A 21 -3.51 29.58 6.74
CA LYS A 21 -3.29 31.04 6.73
C LYS A 21 -2.92 31.51 5.33
N ALA A 22 -1.98 30.85 4.65
CA ALA A 22 -1.60 31.17 3.28
C ALA A 22 -2.78 31.04 2.31
N VAL A 23 -3.59 29.98 2.44
CA VAL A 23 -4.81 29.80 1.62
C VAL A 23 -5.83 30.90 1.89
N ARG A 24 -6.03 31.32 3.15
CA ARG A 24 -6.93 32.43 3.50
C ARG A 24 -6.44 33.76 2.92
N ASP A 25 -5.15 34.05 3.07
CA ASP A 25 -4.54 35.29 2.59
C ASP A 25 -4.52 35.33 1.03
N TYR A 26 -4.50 34.16 0.37
CA TYR A 26 -4.68 34.04 -1.09
C TYR A 26 -6.17 34.08 -1.52
N GLY A 27 -7.07 33.55 -0.69
CA GLY A 27 -8.49 33.32 -0.96
C GLY A 27 -9.37 34.56 -1.03
N GLU A 28 -8.84 35.74 -0.69
CA GLU A 28 -9.56 37.02 -0.83
C GLU A 28 -9.75 37.46 -2.31
N LYS A 29 -9.21 36.69 -3.28
CA LYS A 29 -9.31 36.99 -4.73
C LYS A 29 -10.14 36.02 -5.58
N THR A 30 -10.77 34.99 -5.01
CA THR A 30 -11.55 34.03 -5.82
C THR A 30 -12.88 33.68 -5.16
N THR A 31 -13.98 34.16 -5.74
CA THR A 31 -15.33 33.70 -5.40
C THR A 31 -15.53 32.28 -5.93
N VAL A 32 -15.23 31.28 -5.10
CA VAL A 32 -15.53 29.89 -5.44
C VAL A 32 -17.04 29.70 -5.28
N VAL A 33 -17.77 29.72 -6.40
CA VAL A 33 -19.16 29.29 -6.43
C VAL A 33 -19.17 27.77 -6.23
N GLU A 34 -19.39 27.33 -4.99
CA GLU A 34 -19.63 25.93 -4.69
C GLU A 34 -20.93 25.49 -5.38
N ALA A 35 -20.78 24.72 -6.46
CA ALA A 35 -21.91 24.10 -7.14
C ALA A 35 -22.48 22.98 -6.24
N ASN A 36 -23.34 23.36 -5.30
CA ASN A 36 -24.09 22.47 -4.40
C ASN A 36 -25.24 21.76 -5.14
N GLY A 37 -24.94 21.17 -6.30
CA GLY A 37 -25.86 20.29 -7.00
C GLY A 37 -25.68 18.84 -6.55
N THR A 38 -26.77 18.19 -6.13
CA THR A 38 -26.80 16.74 -5.94
C THR A 38 -26.54 16.07 -7.29
N ARG A 39 -25.31 15.56 -7.49
CA ARG A 39 -24.97 14.78 -8.69
C ARG A 39 -25.71 13.45 -8.64
N THR A 40 -26.82 13.35 -9.36
CA THR A 40 -27.51 12.07 -9.60
C THR A 40 -26.66 11.23 -10.55
N TYR A 41 -26.17 10.09 -10.07
CA TYR A 41 -25.45 9.14 -10.90
C TYR A 41 -26.42 8.52 -11.92
N THR A 42 -26.15 8.73 -13.21
CA THR A 42 -26.84 8.03 -14.28
C THR A 42 -25.97 6.85 -14.74
N PRO A 43 -26.49 5.61 -14.76
CA PRO A 43 -25.73 4.46 -15.22
C PRO A 43 -25.26 4.64 -16.65
N LYS A 44 -23.93 4.58 -16.88
CA LYS A 44 -23.34 4.68 -18.22
C LYS A 44 -23.45 3.38 -19.03
N ARG A 45 -23.87 2.29 -18.38
CA ARG A 45 -23.97 0.94 -18.93
C ARG A 45 -25.20 0.26 -18.33
N PRO A 46 -25.81 -0.71 -19.04
CA PRO A 46 -26.89 -1.50 -18.48
C PRO A 46 -26.42 -2.24 -17.22
N VAL A 47 -27.28 -2.32 -16.21
CA VAL A 47 -27.03 -3.11 -15.00
C VAL A 47 -27.06 -4.60 -15.42
N PRO A 48 -26.00 -5.38 -15.13
CA PRO A 48 -25.95 -6.78 -15.53
C PRO A 48 -27.02 -7.60 -14.80
N ALA A 49 -27.63 -8.54 -15.50
CA ALA A 49 -28.50 -9.54 -14.90
C ALA A 49 -27.67 -10.62 -14.19
N VAL A 50 -28.31 -11.42 -13.34
CA VAL A 50 -27.65 -12.53 -12.63
C VAL A 50 -26.95 -13.48 -13.62
N LYS A 51 -27.58 -13.79 -14.75
CA LYS A 51 -27.01 -14.63 -15.81
C LYS A 51 -25.69 -14.11 -16.40
N ASP A 52 -25.46 -12.79 -16.34
CA ASP A 52 -24.28 -12.15 -16.92
C ASP A 52 -23.05 -12.20 -15.97
N VAL A 53 -23.26 -12.55 -14.70
CA VAL A 53 -22.21 -12.60 -13.67
C VAL A 53 -21.89 -14.02 -13.21
N ILE A 54 -22.74 -15.00 -13.51
CA ILE A 54 -22.49 -16.41 -13.24
C ILE A 54 -21.14 -16.81 -13.85
N ALA A 55 -20.30 -17.50 -13.06
CA ALA A 55 -19.00 -18.03 -13.47
C ALA A 55 -17.94 -17.03 -13.94
N ARG A 56 -18.14 -15.70 -13.82
CA ARG A 56 -17.20 -14.68 -14.32
C ARG A 56 -15.79 -14.75 -13.71
N ALA A 57 -15.66 -15.28 -12.49
CA ALA A 57 -14.38 -15.44 -11.78
C ALA A 57 -13.60 -16.70 -12.18
N LEU A 58 -14.24 -17.70 -12.83
CA LEU A 58 -13.58 -18.99 -13.14
C LEU A 58 -12.34 -18.84 -14.03
N LYS A 59 -12.30 -17.80 -14.88
CA LYS A 59 -11.14 -17.48 -15.71
C LYS A 59 -9.86 -17.10 -14.93
N HIS A 60 -9.96 -16.89 -13.61
CA HIS A 60 -8.84 -16.57 -12.72
C HIS A 60 -8.44 -17.75 -11.82
N ILE A 61 -9.05 -18.92 -11.99
CA ILE A 61 -8.79 -20.12 -11.19
C ILE A 61 -8.16 -21.17 -12.11
N GLY A 62 -7.01 -21.71 -11.72
CA GLY A 62 -6.24 -22.68 -12.50
C GLY A 62 -5.21 -23.41 -11.65
N ALA A 63 -4.37 -24.23 -12.28
CA ALA A 63 -3.27 -24.92 -11.62
C ALA A 63 -2.13 -23.94 -11.25
N TYR A 64 -1.28 -24.32 -10.29
CA TYR A 64 -0.13 -23.51 -9.89
C TYR A 64 0.83 -23.20 -11.06
N GLY A 65 1.00 -24.14 -11.99
CA GLY A 65 1.85 -23.95 -13.17
C GLY A 65 1.35 -22.88 -14.16
N GLU A 66 0.09 -22.46 -14.04
CA GLU A 66 -0.49 -21.36 -14.83
C GLU A 66 -0.20 -19.98 -14.21
N LEU A 67 0.33 -19.95 -12.97
CA LEU A 67 0.70 -18.71 -12.29
C LEU A 67 2.09 -18.25 -12.73
N ASN A 68 2.25 -16.94 -12.91
CA ASN A 68 3.51 -16.36 -13.35
C ASN A 68 4.48 -16.16 -12.16
N ASN A 69 5.57 -16.92 -12.13
CA ASN A 69 6.60 -16.82 -11.09
C ASN A 69 7.65 -15.70 -11.36
N THR A 70 7.56 -15.02 -12.51
CA THR A 70 8.43 -13.89 -12.88
C THR A 70 7.81 -12.53 -12.53
N GLU A 71 6.48 -12.44 -12.51
CA GLU A 71 5.70 -11.24 -12.13
C GLU A 71 5.60 -11.09 -10.61
N GLN A 72 6.75 -10.86 -9.97
CA GLN A 72 6.85 -10.70 -8.53
C GLN A 72 6.40 -9.32 -8.07
N VAL A 73 5.95 -9.23 -6.82
CA VAL A 73 5.50 -7.98 -6.18
C VAL A 73 6.31 -7.65 -4.93
N LYS A 74 6.27 -6.38 -4.51
CA LYS A 74 6.85 -5.86 -3.27
C LYS A 74 5.79 -5.10 -2.50
N ALA A 75 5.83 -5.16 -1.17
CA ALA A 75 4.95 -4.34 -0.34
C ALA A 75 5.39 -2.86 -0.37
N LEU A 76 4.43 -1.95 -0.49
CA LEU A 76 4.58 -0.50 -0.38
C LEU A 76 3.66 -0.01 0.73
N ILE A 77 4.20 0.75 1.68
CA ILE A 77 3.45 1.28 2.83
C ILE A 77 3.21 2.78 2.61
N ASP A 78 1.97 3.21 2.78
CA ASP A 78 1.59 4.61 2.82
C ASP A 78 1.81 5.16 4.24
N GLU A 79 2.80 6.04 4.39
CA GLU A 79 3.17 6.64 5.67
C GLU A 79 2.09 7.57 6.24
N GLU A 80 1.25 8.20 5.40
CA GLU A 80 0.19 9.09 5.88
C GLU A 80 -1.02 8.32 6.41
N MET A 81 -1.24 7.09 5.94
CA MET A 81 -2.27 6.19 6.48
C MET A 81 -1.78 5.33 7.66
N CYS A 82 -0.46 5.24 7.85
CA CYS A 82 0.13 4.39 8.88
C CYS A 82 -0.18 4.91 10.28
N ILE A 83 -0.62 4.02 11.17
CA ILE A 83 -0.87 4.30 12.60
C ILE A 83 0.27 3.82 13.52
N ASN A 84 1.45 3.54 12.97
CA ASN A 84 2.67 3.23 13.73
C ASN A 84 2.59 2.00 14.66
N CYS A 85 1.69 1.05 14.39
CA CYS A 85 1.47 -0.10 15.28
C CYS A 85 2.55 -1.20 15.24
N GLY A 86 3.43 -1.19 14.23
CA GLY A 86 4.51 -2.17 14.08
C GLY A 86 4.09 -3.61 13.74
N LYS A 87 2.79 -3.91 13.53
CA LYS A 87 2.34 -5.28 13.20
C LYS A 87 2.97 -5.84 11.93
N CYS A 88 3.10 -5.02 10.89
CA CYS A 88 3.78 -5.38 9.66
C CYS A 88 5.24 -5.77 9.91
N TYR A 89 5.95 -5.01 10.74
CA TYR A 89 7.32 -5.29 11.17
C TYR A 89 7.42 -6.62 11.92
N MET A 90 6.62 -6.82 12.97
CA MET A 90 6.61 -8.06 13.76
C MET A 90 6.33 -9.29 12.91
N THR A 91 5.30 -9.25 12.06
CA THR A 91 4.96 -10.37 11.17
C THR A 91 6.05 -10.66 10.14
N CYS A 92 6.71 -9.63 9.60
CA CYS A 92 7.82 -9.85 8.67
C CYS A 92 9.04 -10.44 9.37
N ASN A 93 9.25 -10.15 10.66
CA ASN A 93 10.36 -10.69 11.43
C ASN A 93 10.13 -12.15 11.82
N ASP A 94 9.01 -12.45 12.46
CA ASP A 94 8.79 -13.75 13.10
C ASP A 94 8.12 -14.76 12.17
N SER A 95 7.53 -14.29 11.07
CA SER A 95 6.80 -15.14 10.10
C SER A 95 7.19 -14.86 8.65
N GLY A 96 8.28 -14.12 8.42
CA GLY A 96 8.66 -13.66 7.08
C GLY A 96 10.17 -13.67 6.85
N TYR A 97 10.66 -12.54 6.34
CA TYR A 97 12.00 -12.39 5.75
C TYR A 97 12.80 -11.21 6.33
N GLN A 98 12.38 -10.67 7.48
CA GLN A 98 13.07 -9.56 8.16
C GLN A 98 13.33 -8.36 7.23
N ALA A 99 12.36 -8.08 6.36
CA ALA A 99 12.48 -7.13 5.24
C ALA A 99 11.88 -5.74 5.53
N ILE A 100 11.43 -5.51 6.76
CA ILE A 100 10.85 -4.24 7.19
C ILE A 100 11.75 -3.68 8.29
N LEU A 101 12.22 -2.46 8.12
CA LEU A 101 12.86 -1.68 9.17
C LEU A 101 11.78 -0.89 9.90
N PHE A 102 11.92 -0.74 11.21
CA PHE A 102 10.98 0.03 12.01
C PHE A 102 11.75 1.14 12.73
N ASP A 103 11.46 2.38 12.36
CA ASP A 103 12.20 3.53 12.86
C ASP A 103 11.96 3.72 14.37
N PRO A 104 13.01 3.85 15.21
CA PRO A 104 12.85 3.88 16.66
C PRO A 104 12.26 5.20 17.21
N GLU A 105 12.26 6.28 16.43
CA GLU A 105 11.76 7.58 16.88
C GLU A 105 10.37 7.89 16.32
N THR A 106 10.22 7.72 15.01
CA THR A 106 9.00 8.01 14.25
C THR A 106 8.06 6.81 14.21
N HIS A 107 8.54 5.59 14.51
CA HIS A 107 7.78 4.35 14.40
C HIS A 107 7.21 4.11 13.00
N PHE A 108 7.85 4.63 11.95
CA PHE A 108 7.47 4.32 10.58
C PHE A 108 8.14 3.02 10.11
N PRO A 109 7.36 2.11 9.48
CA PRO A 109 7.91 0.92 8.84
C PRO A 109 8.40 1.22 7.41
N ILE A 110 9.60 0.76 7.06
CA ILE A 110 10.22 0.94 5.74
C ILE A 110 10.53 -0.43 5.13
N VAL A 111 10.01 -0.70 3.93
CA VAL A 111 10.19 -1.98 3.23
C VAL A 111 11.46 -1.98 2.37
N ASN A 112 12.43 -2.84 2.71
CA ASN A 112 13.67 -2.97 1.97
C ASN A 112 13.57 -3.97 0.80
N ASP A 113 14.62 -4.10 -0.01
CA ASP A 113 14.63 -4.92 -1.23
C ASP A 113 14.68 -6.43 -0.98
N SER A 114 14.89 -6.86 0.27
CA SER A 114 14.76 -8.27 0.67
C SER A 114 13.31 -8.74 0.74
N CYS A 115 12.33 -7.84 0.58
CA CYS A 115 10.92 -8.21 0.52
C CYS A 115 10.65 -9.17 -0.64
N THR A 116 10.01 -10.29 -0.32
CA THR A 116 9.67 -11.37 -1.26
C THR A 116 8.25 -11.28 -1.81
N GLY A 117 7.46 -10.30 -1.36
CA GLY A 117 6.08 -10.17 -1.80
C GLY A 117 5.11 -11.18 -1.18
N CYS A 118 5.45 -11.84 -0.07
CA CYS A 118 4.61 -12.87 0.56
C CYS A 118 3.23 -12.40 1.08
N THR A 119 2.96 -11.09 1.05
CA THR A 119 1.69 -10.43 1.44
C THR A 119 1.28 -10.51 2.91
N LEU A 120 2.03 -11.17 3.79
CA LEU A 120 1.65 -11.32 5.20
C LEU A 120 1.51 -9.97 5.95
N CYS A 121 2.38 -9.00 5.68
CA CYS A 121 2.31 -7.68 6.31
C CYS A 121 1.02 -6.92 5.95
N LEU A 122 0.55 -7.06 4.71
CA LEU A 122 -0.71 -6.49 4.24
C LEU A 122 -1.88 -7.13 4.98
N SER A 123 -1.90 -8.46 5.10
CA SER A 123 -2.99 -9.21 5.73
C SER A 123 -3.19 -8.90 7.21
N VAL A 124 -2.16 -8.45 7.92
CA VAL A 124 -2.23 -8.12 9.36
C VAL A 124 -2.37 -6.62 9.63
N CYS A 125 -2.28 -5.77 8.61
CA CYS A 125 -2.37 -4.33 8.77
C CYS A 125 -3.79 -3.95 9.22
N PRO A 126 -3.96 -3.20 10.32
CA PRO A 126 -5.28 -2.82 10.81
C PRO A 126 -5.95 -1.71 9.96
N ILE A 127 -5.19 -1.06 9.07
CA ILE A 127 -5.68 0.03 8.23
C ILE A 127 -5.82 -0.47 6.80
N ILE A 128 -7.07 -0.47 6.29
CA ILE A 128 -7.39 -0.87 4.92
C ILE A 128 -6.60 -0.01 3.94
N ASP A 129 -5.99 -0.65 2.94
CA ASP A 129 -5.20 -0.03 1.86
C ASP A 129 -3.95 0.77 2.29
N CYS A 130 -3.56 0.74 3.58
CA CYS A 130 -2.30 1.34 4.03
C CYS A 130 -1.09 0.63 3.43
N ILE A 131 -1.18 -0.68 3.19
CA ILE A 131 -0.14 -1.47 2.50
C ILE A 131 -0.70 -1.96 1.17
N LYS A 132 0.04 -1.73 0.09
CA LYS A 132 -0.30 -2.19 -1.26
C LYS A 132 0.80 -3.09 -1.81
N MET A 133 0.42 -4.06 -2.63
CA MET A 133 1.38 -4.86 -3.39
C MET A 133 1.61 -4.19 -4.74
N VAL A 134 2.84 -3.79 -5.01
CA VAL A 134 3.24 -3.16 -6.27
C VAL A 134 4.19 -4.07 -7.03
N THR A 135 4.18 -3.98 -8.37
CA THR A 135 5.10 -4.77 -9.21
C THR A 135 6.55 -4.49 -8.82
N ARG A 136 7.33 -5.55 -8.66
CA ARG A 136 8.75 -5.44 -8.32
C ARG A 136 9.50 -4.92 -9.55
N THR A 137 10.27 -3.86 -9.37
CA THR A 137 11.07 -3.23 -10.43
C THR A 137 12.46 -3.88 -10.62
N THR A 138 12.91 -4.65 -9.64
CA THR A 138 14.21 -5.34 -9.66
C THR A 138 14.04 -6.85 -9.88
N PRO A 139 15.00 -7.53 -10.53
CA PRO A 139 14.95 -8.99 -10.67
C PRO A 139 14.78 -9.68 -9.32
N TYR A 140 13.93 -10.70 -9.28
CA TYR A 140 13.73 -11.52 -8.08
C TYR A 140 14.66 -12.74 -8.12
N VAL A 141 15.46 -12.90 -7.07
CA VAL A 141 16.33 -14.05 -6.88
C VAL A 141 15.92 -14.76 -5.60
N PRO A 142 15.38 -16.00 -5.67
CA PRO A 142 15.00 -16.76 -4.50
C PRO A 142 16.19 -17.00 -3.57
N LYS A 143 16.04 -16.68 -2.28
CA LYS A 143 17.08 -16.94 -1.26
C LYS A 143 17.12 -18.45 -0.96
N ARG A 144 18.16 -19.14 -1.44
CA ARG A 144 18.34 -20.59 -1.26
C ARG A 144 19.03 -21.00 0.04
N GLY A 145 19.62 -20.05 0.77
CA GLY A 145 20.36 -20.29 2.02
C GLY A 145 21.76 -20.88 1.82
N LEU A 146 21.90 -21.89 0.95
CA LEU A 146 23.17 -22.49 0.56
C LEU A 146 23.43 -22.31 -0.95
N PRO A 147 24.71 -22.28 -1.38
CA PRO A 147 25.05 -22.32 -2.80
C PRO A 147 24.46 -23.57 -3.46
N GLN A 148 23.92 -23.40 -4.66
CA GLN A 148 23.42 -24.54 -5.42
C GLN A 148 24.61 -25.29 -6.03
N ALA A 149 24.64 -26.62 -5.85
CA ALA A 149 25.70 -27.47 -6.39
C ALA A 149 25.74 -27.48 -7.93
N VAL A 150 24.63 -27.13 -8.56
CA VAL A 150 24.46 -26.96 -9.99
C VAL A 150 23.75 -25.63 -10.22
N MET A 151 24.23 -24.85 -11.20
CA MET A 151 23.49 -23.66 -11.61
C MET A 151 22.12 -24.11 -12.15
N PRO A 152 21.03 -23.49 -11.69
CA PRO A 152 19.70 -23.84 -12.16
C PRO A 152 19.64 -23.47 -13.65
N VAL A 153 19.27 -24.44 -14.47
CA VAL A 153 18.95 -24.21 -15.88
C VAL A 153 17.63 -23.46 -15.87
N CYS A 154 17.72 -22.13 -15.96
CA CYS A 154 16.56 -21.25 -16.16
C CYS A 154 16.16 -21.27 -17.63
#